data_AF-A0A7Y6XZ53-F1
#
_entry.id   AF-A0A7Y6XZ53-F1
#
_cell.length_a   1.000
_cell.length_b   1.000
_cell.length_c   1.000
_cell.angle_alpha   90.00
_cell.angle_beta   90.00
_cell.angle_gamma   90.00
#
_symmetry.space_group_name_H-M   'P 1'
#
loop_
_entity.id
_entity.type
_entity.pdbx_description
1 polymer ?
#
loop_
_entity_poly.entity_id
_entity_poly.type
_entity_poly.pdbx_seq_one_letter_code
_entity_poly.pdbx_strand_id
1 'polypeptide(L)'
;MTHFRLFVCAILAVTFSSSALRAQENAETTEIHVPDPLFKAESAALSELRRWSLDKWQMVRKTNHPLYHNALGVIRFRTYIQLCRRTDLKVDMATLDEMAAANLSEIVAAHYEEPEWAKFSGMSDDAIRAYLADVGQDIYAFEYAMALTEQHTAKDLSEQTTKAFCTGIAKENHDNYIALRATAKRQLGR
;
A
#
# COMPACT_ATOMS: atom_id res chain seq x y z
N MET A 1 -16.68 15.79 -64.31
CA MET A 1 -17.56 16.19 -63.18
C MET A 1 -17.26 15.36 -61.92
N THR A 2 -16.03 15.41 -61.40
CA THR A 2 -15.61 14.58 -60.24
C THR A 2 -14.81 15.36 -59.18
N HIS A 3 -14.36 16.58 -59.48
CA HIS A 3 -13.58 17.39 -58.54
C HIS A 3 -14.40 18.29 -57.62
N PHE A 4 -15.70 18.50 -57.91
CA PHE A 4 -16.55 19.37 -57.08
C PHE A 4 -17.05 18.67 -55.80
N ARG A 5 -17.20 17.34 -55.82
CA ARG A 5 -17.68 16.56 -54.67
C ARG A 5 -16.64 16.39 -53.56
N LEU A 6 -15.35 16.38 -53.91
CA LEU A 6 -14.25 16.29 -52.93
C LEU A 6 -14.03 17.60 -52.17
N PHE A 7 -14.28 18.75 -52.81
CA PHE A 7 -14.11 20.05 -52.18
C PHE A 7 -15.20 20.35 -51.12
N VAL A 8 -16.43 19.86 -51.33
CA VAL A 8 -17.54 20.06 -50.38
C VAL A 8 -17.35 19.21 -49.11
N CYS A 9 -16.82 17.99 -49.21
CA CYS A 9 -16.52 17.16 -48.03
C CYS A 9 -15.38 17.73 -47.17
N ALA A 10 -14.36 18.34 -47.78
CA ALA A 10 -13.25 18.96 -47.04
C ALA A 10 -13.70 20.20 -46.24
N ILE A 11 -14.64 20.99 -46.77
CA ILE A 11 -15.16 22.19 -46.08
C ILE A 11 -16.12 21.80 -44.93
N LEU A 12 -16.88 20.70 -45.08
CA LEU A 12 -17.71 20.15 -44.00
C LEU A 12 -16.87 19.56 -42.85
N ALA A 13 -15.72 18.93 -43.13
CA ALA A 13 -14.84 18.41 -42.08
C ALA A 13 -14.18 19.51 -41.23
N VAL A 14 -13.85 20.65 -41.84
CA VAL A 14 -13.20 21.77 -41.13
C VAL A 14 -14.20 22.58 -40.28
N THR A 15 -15.47 22.68 -40.69
CA THR A 15 -16.49 23.44 -39.93
C THR A 15 -17.08 22.67 -38.74
N PHE A 16 -17.10 21.34 -38.78
CA PHE A 16 -17.51 20.52 -37.62
C PHE A 16 -16.43 20.44 -36.52
N SER A 17 -15.15 20.62 -36.88
CA SER A 17 -14.04 20.56 -35.92
C SER A 17 -13.99 21.78 -34.99
N SER A 18 -14.41 22.96 -35.47
CA SER A 18 -14.41 24.20 -34.67
C SER A 18 -15.54 24.28 -33.65
N SER A 19 -16.65 23.57 -33.91
CA SER A 19 -17.83 23.57 -33.03
C SER A 19 -17.66 22.57 -31.89
N ALA A 20 -16.96 21.46 -32.12
CA ALA A 20 -16.60 20.49 -31.09
C ALA A 20 -15.53 21.02 -30.11
N LEU A 21 -14.56 21.80 -30.61
CA LEU A 21 -13.57 22.44 -29.72
C LEU A 21 -14.19 23.55 -28.85
N ARG A 22 -15.17 24.32 -29.37
CA ARG A 22 -15.85 25.38 -28.60
C ARG A 22 -16.90 24.88 -27.63
N ALA A 23 -17.49 23.70 -27.86
CA ALA A 23 -18.40 23.08 -26.90
C ALA A 23 -17.68 22.59 -25.63
N GLN A 24 -16.35 22.39 -25.70
CA GLN A 24 -15.54 22.00 -24.55
C GLN A 24 -14.99 23.20 -23.76
N GLU A 25 -15.07 24.41 -24.33
CA GLU A 25 -14.63 25.67 -23.69
C GLU A 25 -15.72 26.30 -22.81
N ASN A 26 -16.98 25.85 -22.96
CA ASN A 26 -18.13 26.28 -22.15
C ASN A 26 -18.64 25.19 -21.19
N ALA A 27 -17.86 24.13 -20.96
CA ALA A 27 -18.05 23.32 -19.78
C ALA A 27 -17.62 24.19 -18.60
N GLU A 28 -18.62 24.91 -18.06
CA GLU A 28 -18.67 25.47 -16.72
C GLU A 28 -17.59 24.80 -15.88
N THR A 29 -16.49 25.51 -15.66
CA THR A 29 -15.46 25.13 -14.70
C THR A 29 -16.19 25.15 -13.37
N THR A 30 -16.84 24.03 -13.07
CA THR A 30 -17.06 23.62 -11.70
C THR A 30 -15.63 23.55 -11.18
N GLU A 31 -15.18 24.63 -10.54
CA GLU A 31 -14.01 24.57 -9.70
C GLU A 31 -14.27 23.37 -8.80
N ILE A 32 -13.58 22.27 -9.10
CA ILE A 32 -13.47 21.17 -8.16
C ILE A 32 -12.76 21.86 -7.00
N HIS A 33 -13.54 22.27 -6.01
CA HIS A 33 -13.04 22.80 -4.76
C HIS A 33 -12.34 21.62 -4.08
N VAL A 34 -11.10 21.38 -4.51
CA VAL A 34 -10.16 20.52 -3.80
C VAL A 34 -9.87 21.28 -2.52
N PRO A 35 -10.34 20.80 -1.35
CA PRO A 35 -10.10 21.50 -0.10
C PRO A 35 -8.59 21.64 0.08
N ASP A 36 -8.11 22.87 0.14
CA ASP A 36 -6.69 23.14 0.27
C ASP A 36 -6.29 23.16 1.76
N PRO A 37 -5.26 22.38 2.18
CA PRO A 37 -4.66 21.27 1.48
C PRO A 37 -5.33 19.93 1.88
N LEU A 38 -5.50 19.02 0.92
CA LEU A 38 -5.84 17.60 1.18
C LEU A 38 -4.81 16.91 2.09
N PHE A 39 -3.63 17.49 2.23
CA PHE A 39 -2.53 17.01 3.07
C PHE A 39 -1.84 18.17 3.78
N LYS A 40 -1.80 18.13 5.11
CA LYS A 40 -0.94 19.04 5.86
C LYS A 40 0.49 18.54 5.77
N ALA A 41 1.37 19.33 5.16
CA ALA A 41 2.79 18.98 5.06
C ALA A 41 3.39 18.78 6.46
N GLU A 42 4.15 17.69 6.61
CA GLU A 42 4.93 17.44 7.83
C GLU A 42 5.98 18.53 8.05
N SER A 43 6.34 18.76 9.31
CA SER A 43 7.47 19.65 9.62
C SER A 43 8.78 19.07 9.09
N ALA A 44 9.78 19.92 8.83
CA ALA A 44 11.09 19.46 8.37
C ALA A 44 11.72 18.42 9.31
N ALA A 45 11.55 18.58 10.62
CA ALA A 45 12.05 17.65 11.63
C ALA A 45 11.34 16.28 11.56
N LEU A 46 10.01 16.26 11.36
CA LEU A 46 9.24 15.03 11.20
C LEU A 46 9.57 14.32 9.89
N SER A 47 9.73 15.06 8.80
CA SER A 47 10.11 14.50 7.50
C SER A 47 11.50 13.85 7.55
N GLU A 48 12.47 14.48 8.22
CA GLU A 48 13.80 13.91 8.41
C GLU A 48 13.75 12.63 9.26
N LEU A 49 12.94 12.63 10.32
CA LEU A 49 12.73 11.47 11.17
C LEU A 49 12.06 10.31 10.40
N ARG A 50 11.09 10.61 9.53
CA ARG A 50 10.43 9.62 8.67
C ARG A 50 11.44 9.01 7.71
N ARG A 51 12.24 9.85 7.05
CA ARG A 51 13.33 9.40 6.16
C ARG A 51 14.33 8.51 6.90
N TRP A 52 14.75 8.89 8.11
CA TRP A 52 15.63 8.07 8.94
C TRP A 52 15.01 6.70 9.24
N SER A 53 13.73 6.68 9.62
CA SER A 53 12.99 5.46 9.93
C SER A 53 12.93 4.51 8.73
N LEU A 54 12.68 5.05 7.54
CA LEU A 54 12.66 4.27 6.30
C LEU A 54 14.05 3.75 5.94
N ASP A 55 15.12 4.52 6.14
CA ASP A 55 16.49 4.04 5.92
C ASP A 55 16.85 2.88 6.86
N LYS A 56 16.52 3.02 8.16
CA LYS A 56 16.72 1.95 9.15
C LYS A 56 15.88 0.72 8.87
N TRP A 57 14.64 0.89 8.42
CA TRP A 57 13.82 -0.23 8.00
C TRP A 57 14.50 -1.05 6.89
N GLN A 58 15.13 -0.41 5.89
CA GLN A 58 15.87 -1.16 4.85
C GLN A 58 16.99 -2.03 5.44
N MET A 59 17.59 -1.63 6.56
CA MET A 59 18.54 -2.47 7.29
C MET A 59 17.84 -3.65 7.97
N VAL A 60 16.69 -3.42 8.64
CA VAL A 60 15.89 -4.50 9.24
C VAL A 60 15.49 -5.57 8.23
N ARG A 61 15.16 -5.19 6.98
CA ARG A 61 14.84 -6.15 5.92
C ARG A 61 15.95 -7.18 5.68
N LYS A 62 17.20 -6.84 5.99
CA LYS A 62 18.39 -7.68 5.82
C LYS A 62 18.69 -8.53 7.07
N THR A 63 17.90 -8.38 8.13
CA THR A 63 18.04 -9.11 9.39
C THR A 63 16.96 -10.16 9.56
N ASN A 64 17.11 -11.05 10.56
CA ASN A 64 16.11 -12.04 10.94
C ASN A 64 15.18 -11.52 12.07
N HIS A 65 14.77 -10.25 12.02
CA HIS A 65 14.04 -9.62 13.11
C HIS A 65 12.64 -10.25 13.28
N PRO A 66 12.30 -10.83 14.46
CA PRO A 66 11.10 -11.66 14.61
C PRO A 66 9.80 -10.87 14.41
N LEU A 67 9.72 -9.63 14.93
CA LEU A 67 8.54 -8.78 14.74
C LEU A 67 8.32 -8.44 13.27
N TYR A 68 9.41 -8.33 12.51
CA TYR A 68 9.34 -7.99 11.09
C TYR A 68 8.83 -9.20 10.29
N HIS A 69 9.31 -10.40 10.61
CA HIS A 69 8.78 -11.63 10.02
C HIS A 69 7.30 -11.86 10.32
N ASN A 70 6.85 -11.48 11.52
CA ASN A 70 5.43 -11.52 11.85
C ASN A 70 4.62 -10.59 10.93
N ALA A 71 5.06 -9.33 10.77
CA ALA A 71 4.40 -8.38 9.87
C ALA A 71 4.41 -8.86 8.40
N LEU A 72 5.55 -9.35 7.90
CA LEU A 72 5.65 -9.92 6.56
C LEU A 72 4.74 -11.13 6.34
N GLY A 73 4.61 -12.00 7.34
CA GLY A 73 3.70 -13.14 7.25
C GLY A 73 2.24 -12.71 7.10
N VAL A 74 1.81 -11.69 7.84
CA VAL A 74 0.47 -11.09 7.70
C VAL A 74 0.27 -10.50 6.30
N ILE A 75 1.27 -9.76 5.80
CA ILE A 75 1.26 -9.18 4.45
C ILE A 75 1.10 -10.28 3.38
N ARG A 76 1.85 -11.38 3.50
CA ARG A 76 1.76 -12.54 2.58
C ARG A 76 0.38 -13.18 2.57
N PHE A 77 -0.32 -13.21 3.71
CA PHE A 77 -1.71 -13.68 3.77
C PHE A 77 -2.66 -12.69 3.10
N ARG A 78 -2.47 -11.39 3.31
CA ARG A 78 -3.29 -10.36 2.68
C ARG A 78 -3.17 -10.41 1.16
N THR A 79 -1.96 -10.56 0.62
CA THR A 79 -1.74 -10.72 -0.82
C THR A 79 -2.33 -12.03 -1.35
N TYR A 80 -2.21 -13.13 -0.60
CA TYR A 80 -2.88 -14.38 -0.95
C TYR A 80 -4.39 -14.20 -1.04
N ILE A 81 -5.05 -13.58 -0.06
CA ILE A 81 -6.51 -13.34 -0.08
C ILE A 81 -6.90 -12.47 -1.28
N GLN A 82 -6.09 -11.45 -1.60
CA GLN A 82 -6.33 -10.57 -2.72
C GLN A 82 -6.27 -11.30 -4.07
N LEU A 83 -5.24 -12.15 -4.26
CA LEU A 83 -5.05 -12.92 -5.49
C LEU A 83 -6.02 -14.11 -5.59
N CYS A 84 -6.27 -14.78 -4.47
CA CYS A 84 -7.03 -16.03 -4.35
C CYS A 84 -8.40 -15.80 -3.71
N ARG A 85 -9.23 -14.92 -4.28
CA ARG A 85 -10.53 -14.48 -3.74
C ARG A 85 -11.47 -15.58 -3.23
N ARG A 86 -11.36 -16.81 -3.75
CA ARG A 86 -12.00 -18.01 -3.20
C ARG A 86 -10.96 -18.76 -2.37
N THR A 87 -10.78 -18.32 -1.12
CA THR A 87 -9.75 -18.83 -0.22
C THR A 87 -10.22 -20.10 0.49
N ASP A 88 -9.36 -21.11 0.57
CA ASP A 88 -9.60 -22.30 1.39
C ASP A 88 -9.30 -22.05 2.88
N LEU A 89 -8.58 -20.95 3.19
CA LEU A 89 -8.22 -20.55 4.55
C LEU A 89 -9.20 -19.48 5.07
N LYS A 90 -9.84 -19.73 6.22
CA LYS A 90 -10.58 -18.72 6.98
C LYS A 90 -9.61 -17.94 7.86
N VAL A 91 -9.09 -16.84 7.36
CA VAL A 91 -8.10 -16.01 8.04
C VAL A 91 -8.79 -14.85 8.75
N ASP A 92 -8.52 -14.69 10.04
CA ASP A 92 -8.92 -13.50 10.81
C ASP A 92 -7.91 -12.38 10.54
N MET A 93 -8.12 -11.67 9.42
CA MET A 93 -7.21 -10.60 9.04
C MET A 93 -7.21 -9.45 10.04
N ALA A 94 -8.34 -9.11 10.66
CA ALA A 94 -8.41 -7.98 11.58
C ALA A 94 -7.43 -8.13 12.75
N THR A 95 -7.40 -9.29 13.39
CA THR A 95 -6.46 -9.59 14.48
C THR A 95 -5.01 -9.62 13.99
N LEU A 96 -4.77 -10.15 12.78
CA LEU A 96 -3.43 -10.21 12.21
C LEU A 96 -2.90 -8.82 11.80
N ASP A 97 -3.74 -7.96 11.22
CA ASP A 97 -3.37 -6.60 10.84
C ASP A 97 -3.06 -5.75 12.07
N GLU A 98 -3.83 -5.89 13.16
CA GLU A 98 -3.55 -5.21 14.43
C GLU A 98 -2.18 -5.62 14.98
N MET A 99 -1.87 -6.93 14.97
CA MET A 99 -0.55 -7.43 15.37
C MET A 99 0.56 -6.89 14.45
N ALA A 100 0.34 -6.86 13.13
CA ALA A 100 1.32 -6.32 12.19
C ALA A 100 1.58 -4.83 12.43
N ALA A 101 0.53 -4.04 12.66
CA ALA A 101 0.65 -2.62 12.99
C ALA A 101 1.46 -2.42 14.28
N ALA A 102 1.12 -3.15 15.36
CA ALA A 102 1.85 -3.08 16.62
C ALA A 102 3.33 -3.44 16.47
N ASN A 103 3.63 -4.53 15.75
CA ASN A 103 5.00 -4.96 15.48
C ASN A 103 5.80 -3.93 14.68
N LEU A 104 5.20 -3.32 13.65
CA LEU A 104 5.87 -2.31 12.84
C LEU A 104 6.12 -1.02 13.63
N SER A 105 5.15 -0.57 14.45
CA SER A 105 5.36 0.58 15.33
C SER A 105 6.46 0.33 16.36
N GLU A 106 6.54 -0.88 16.93
CA GLU A 106 7.60 -1.26 17.86
C GLU A 106 8.97 -1.28 17.18
N ILE A 107 9.07 -1.84 15.97
CA ILE A 107 10.29 -1.80 15.16
C ILE A 107 10.74 -0.36 14.89
N VAL A 108 9.82 0.51 14.48
CA VAL A 108 10.15 1.91 14.18
C VAL A 108 10.66 2.62 15.44
N ALA A 109 9.98 2.46 16.57
CA ALA A 109 10.38 3.07 17.83
C ALA A 109 11.75 2.56 18.33
N ALA A 110 12.04 1.27 18.12
CA ALA A 110 13.25 0.62 18.61
C ALA A 110 14.54 1.09 17.92
N HIS A 111 14.47 1.70 16.73
CA HIS A 111 15.66 2.17 16.00
C HIS A 111 16.08 3.60 16.34
N TYR A 112 15.31 4.31 17.17
CA TYR A 112 15.67 5.67 17.53
C TYR A 112 16.76 5.67 18.61
N GLU A 113 17.80 6.45 18.37
CA GLU A 113 18.85 6.77 19.34
C GLU A 113 18.59 8.17 19.92
N GLU A 114 19.38 8.61 20.89
CA GLU A 114 19.23 9.90 21.59
C GLU A 114 18.88 11.12 20.69
N PRO A 115 19.55 11.36 19.52
CA PRO A 115 19.22 12.52 18.69
C PRO A 115 17.85 12.41 18.01
N GLU A 116 17.36 11.21 17.71
CA GLU A 116 16.01 10.99 17.20
C GLU A 116 14.97 11.03 18.32
N TRP A 117 15.28 10.47 19.50
CA TRP A 117 14.43 10.55 20.68
C TRP A 117 14.17 12.00 21.12
N ALA A 118 15.15 12.87 21.01
CA ALA A 118 14.99 14.30 21.29
C ALA A 118 13.89 14.94 20.42
N LYS A 119 13.69 14.46 19.18
CA LYS A 119 12.62 14.94 18.29
C LYS A 119 11.23 14.54 18.80
N PHE A 120 11.12 13.44 19.54
CA PHE A 120 9.88 12.99 20.19
C PHE A 120 9.58 13.73 21.50
N SER A 121 10.61 14.21 22.21
CA SER A 121 10.45 14.81 23.55
C SER A 121 9.50 16.02 23.63
N GLY A 122 9.25 16.69 22.49
CA GLY A 122 8.31 17.81 22.38
C GLY A 122 6.89 17.42 21.93
N MET A 123 6.61 16.15 21.69
CA MET A 123 5.32 15.66 21.19
C MET A 123 4.47 15.08 22.32
N SER A 124 3.15 15.21 22.21
CA SER A 124 2.22 14.45 23.07
C SER A 124 2.25 12.97 22.70
N ASP A 125 1.99 12.08 23.66
CA ASP A 125 1.93 10.64 23.43
C ASP A 125 1.02 10.22 22.26
N ASP A 126 -0.12 10.90 22.07
CA ASP A 126 -1.01 10.65 20.94
C ASP A 126 -0.36 10.97 19.59
N ALA A 127 0.42 12.05 19.53
CA ALA A 127 1.16 12.43 18.33
C ALA A 127 2.30 11.46 18.03
N ILE A 128 2.97 10.95 19.07
CA ILE A 128 3.99 9.89 18.92
C ILE A 128 3.33 8.62 18.37
N ARG A 129 2.21 8.17 18.96
CA ARG A 129 1.46 6.99 18.50
C ARG A 129 1.00 7.14 17.06
N ALA A 130 0.41 8.29 16.70
CA ALA A 130 -0.03 8.56 15.34
C ALA A 130 1.14 8.52 14.35
N TYR A 131 2.26 9.18 14.69
CA TYR A 131 3.44 9.19 13.84
C TYR A 131 4.03 7.78 13.63
N LEU A 132 4.19 6.99 14.69
CA LEU A 132 4.68 5.61 14.59
C LEU A 132 3.73 4.71 13.79
N ALA A 133 2.42 4.93 13.92
CA ALA A 133 1.41 4.21 13.14
C ALA A 133 1.51 4.57 11.66
N ASP A 134 1.64 5.87 11.33
CA ASP A 134 1.78 6.33 9.94
C ASP A 134 3.04 5.77 9.27
N VAL A 135 4.19 5.80 9.95
CA VAL A 135 5.44 5.23 9.42
C VAL A 135 5.32 3.71 9.27
N GLY A 136 4.70 3.03 10.25
CA GLY A 136 4.42 1.61 10.16
C GLY A 136 3.51 1.26 8.98
N GLN A 137 2.52 2.10 8.70
CA GLN A 137 1.62 1.94 7.56
C GLN A 137 2.32 2.13 6.22
N ASP A 138 3.24 3.09 6.10
CA ASP A 138 4.08 3.25 4.90
C ASP A 138 4.91 1.99 4.61
N ILE A 139 5.55 1.45 5.66
CA ILE A 139 6.32 0.20 5.56
C ILE A 139 5.42 -0.96 5.14
N TYR A 140 4.25 -1.09 5.77
CA TYR A 140 3.28 -2.14 5.45
C TYR A 140 2.84 -2.04 3.98
N ALA A 141 2.50 -0.84 3.52
CA ALA A 141 2.03 -0.60 2.16
C ALA A 141 3.11 -0.94 1.12
N PHE A 142 4.36 -0.57 1.38
CA PHE A 142 5.48 -0.95 0.53
C PHE A 142 5.63 -2.47 0.44
N GLU A 143 5.72 -3.15 1.58
CA GLU A 143 5.94 -4.60 1.62
C GLU A 143 4.74 -5.36 1.02
N TYR A 144 3.53 -4.84 1.18
CA TYR A 144 2.34 -5.36 0.52
C TYR A 144 2.43 -5.25 -1.01
N ALA A 145 2.84 -4.09 -1.54
CA ALA A 145 2.99 -3.91 -2.98
C ALA A 145 4.07 -4.84 -3.56
N MET A 146 5.19 -5.01 -2.85
CA MET A 146 6.25 -5.95 -3.21
C MET A 146 5.73 -7.39 -3.23
N ALA A 147 5.14 -7.85 -2.13
CA ALA A 147 4.64 -9.22 -2.01
C ALA A 147 3.53 -9.52 -3.03
N LEU A 148 2.68 -8.53 -3.36
CA LEU A 148 1.65 -8.67 -4.39
C LEU A 148 2.30 -8.87 -5.77
N THR A 149 3.29 -8.06 -6.11
CA THR A 149 4.03 -8.14 -7.37
C THR A 149 4.77 -9.48 -7.50
N GLU A 150 5.41 -9.93 -6.42
CA GLU A 150 6.09 -11.22 -6.36
C GLU A 150 5.11 -12.39 -6.58
N GLN A 151 3.95 -12.36 -5.93
CA GLN A 151 2.94 -13.42 -6.10
C GLN A 151 2.34 -13.43 -7.51
N HIS A 152 2.06 -12.27 -8.10
CA HIS A 152 1.62 -12.19 -9.49
C HIS A 152 2.68 -12.76 -10.45
N THR A 153 3.94 -12.37 -10.26
CA THR A 153 5.05 -12.87 -11.07
C THR A 153 5.22 -14.39 -10.92
N ALA A 154 5.17 -14.91 -9.69
CA ALA A 154 5.23 -16.35 -9.43
C ALA A 154 4.04 -17.09 -10.05
N LYS A 155 2.84 -16.50 -10.01
CA LYS A 155 1.63 -17.04 -10.63
C LYS A 155 1.81 -17.16 -12.14
N ASP A 156 2.34 -16.13 -12.78
CA ASP A 156 2.53 -16.08 -14.23
C ASP A 156 3.61 -17.06 -14.69
N LEU A 157 4.73 -17.15 -13.96
CA LEU A 157 5.82 -18.08 -14.25
C LEU A 157 5.48 -19.56 -14.00
N SER A 158 4.52 -19.84 -13.11
CA SER A 158 4.16 -21.22 -12.76
C SER A 158 3.46 -22.01 -13.87
N GLU A 159 2.91 -21.33 -14.88
CA GLU A 159 2.03 -21.90 -15.93
C GLU A 159 0.80 -22.70 -15.38
N GLN A 160 0.54 -22.64 -14.07
CA GLN A 160 -0.57 -23.32 -13.43
C GLN A 160 -1.88 -22.55 -13.63
N THR A 161 -3.02 -23.20 -13.43
CA THR A 161 -4.29 -22.46 -13.26
C THR A 161 -4.26 -21.67 -11.95
N THR A 162 -5.00 -20.56 -11.87
CA THR A 162 -5.16 -19.78 -10.61
C THR A 162 -5.62 -20.65 -9.46
N LYS A 163 -6.52 -21.60 -9.71
CA LYS A 163 -6.99 -22.53 -8.68
C LYS A 163 -5.84 -23.40 -8.14
N ALA A 164 -5.08 -24.05 -9.01
CA ALA A 164 -3.98 -24.92 -8.61
C ALA A 164 -2.90 -24.15 -7.84
N PHE A 165 -2.54 -22.96 -8.31
CA PHE A 165 -1.58 -22.08 -7.64
C PHE A 165 -2.05 -21.68 -6.23
N CYS A 166 -3.30 -21.22 -6.11
CA CYS A 166 -3.89 -20.83 -4.83
C CYS A 166 -3.98 -22.00 -3.84
N THR A 167 -4.30 -23.21 -4.30
CA THR A 167 -4.30 -24.41 -3.45
C THR A 167 -2.87 -24.77 -2.99
N GLY A 168 -1.86 -24.60 -3.86
CA GLY A 168 -0.46 -24.78 -3.49
C GLY A 168 -0.03 -23.84 -2.37
N ILE A 169 -0.23 -22.54 -2.54
CA ILE A 169 0.09 -21.53 -1.52
C ILE A 169 -0.65 -21.79 -0.20
N ALA A 170 -1.93 -22.15 -0.27
CA ALA A 170 -2.72 -22.44 0.93
C ALA A 170 -2.13 -23.60 1.73
N LYS A 171 -1.70 -24.67 1.05
CA LYS A 171 -1.09 -25.84 1.69
C LYS A 171 0.26 -25.49 2.31
N GLU A 172 1.10 -24.75 1.61
CA GLU A 172 2.44 -24.34 2.09
C GLU A 172 2.38 -23.39 3.28
N ASN A 173 1.32 -22.57 3.38
CA ASN A 173 1.21 -21.52 4.40
C ASN A 173 0.23 -21.84 5.53
N HIS A 174 -0.38 -23.03 5.56
CA HIS A 174 -1.36 -23.40 6.58
C HIS A 174 -0.77 -23.32 8.01
N ASP A 175 0.41 -23.92 8.21
CA ASP A 175 1.06 -23.93 9.53
C ASP A 175 1.53 -22.54 9.94
N ASN A 176 2.03 -21.75 8.98
CA ASN A 176 2.39 -20.36 9.19
C ASN A 176 1.20 -19.52 9.67
N TYR A 177 0.01 -19.76 9.12
CA TYR A 177 -1.21 -19.08 9.55
C TYR A 177 -1.56 -19.41 11.00
N ILE A 178 -1.53 -20.70 11.36
CA ILE A 178 -1.83 -21.14 12.73
C ILE A 178 -0.83 -20.52 13.72
N ALA A 179 0.46 -20.52 13.37
CA ALA A 179 1.51 -19.93 14.18
C ALA A 179 1.30 -18.43 14.38
N LEU A 180 1.00 -17.68 13.31
CA LEU A 180 0.79 -16.24 13.38
C LEU A 180 -0.47 -15.88 14.16
N ARG A 181 -1.56 -16.64 13.99
CA ARG A 181 -2.76 -16.46 14.80
C ARG A 181 -2.49 -16.70 16.29
N ALA A 182 -1.74 -17.76 16.63
CA ALA A 182 -1.39 -18.04 18.02
C ALA A 182 -0.50 -16.93 18.60
N THR A 183 0.43 -16.38 17.81
CA THR A 183 1.25 -15.24 18.20
C THR A 183 0.41 -13.98 18.42
N ALA A 184 -0.50 -13.65 17.49
CA ALA A 184 -1.38 -12.49 17.62
C ALA A 184 -2.25 -12.58 18.88
N LYS A 185 -2.82 -13.76 19.17
CA LYS A 185 -3.58 -14.00 20.39
C LYS A 185 -2.77 -13.75 21.66
N ARG A 186 -1.52 -14.25 21.71
CA ARG A 186 -0.62 -14.02 22.85
C ARG A 186 -0.25 -12.56 23.03
N GLN A 187 0.04 -11.87 21.92
CA GLN A 187 0.49 -10.49 21.93
C GLN A 187 -0.64 -9.49 22.26
N LEU A 188 -1.84 -9.71 21.71
CA LEU A 188 -2.98 -8.81 21.86
C LEU A 188 -3.90 -9.16 23.04
N GLY A 189 -3.66 -10.30 23.71
CA GLY A 189 -4.38 -10.69 24.93
C GLY A 189 -5.83 -11.14 24.73
N ARG A 190 -6.21 -11.59 23.52
CA ARG A 190 -7.58 -12.04 23.19
C ARG A 190 -7.59 -13.30 22.32
#